data_AF-A0A1Y5E035-F1
#
_entry.id   AF-A0A1Y5E035-F1
#
_cell.length_a   1.000
_cell.length_b   1.000
_cell.length_c   1.000
_cell.angle_alpha   90.00
_cell.angle_beta   90.00
_cell.angle_gamma   90.00
#
_symmetry.space_group_name_H-M   'P 1'
#
loop_
_entity.id
_entity.type
_entity.pdbx_description
1 polymer ?
#
loop_
_entity_poly.entity_id
_entity_poly.type
_entity_poly.pdbx_seq_one_letter_code
_entity_poly.pdbx_strand_id
1 'polypeptide(L)'
;GVALEDRTGQALQALVSRTMRKQKLVAQRMNLDGDSRLQVWVENTSYAEIGKWLAILAKDRVAIYSVQFASRELGMVDMRLTLD
;
A
#
# COMPACT_ATOMS: atom_id res chain seq x y z
N GLY A 1 -5.08 -19.18 11.57
CA GLY A 1 -4.29 -18.58 10.48
C GLY A 1 -5.15 -17.51 9.84
N VAL A 2 -4.58 -16.35 9.52
CA VAL A 2 -5.29 -15.31 8.77
C VAL A 2 -5.43 -15.82 7.34
N ALA A 3 -6.66 -16.06 6.88
CA ALA A 3 -6.93 -16.48 5.51
C ALA A 3 -6.89 -15.23 4.61
N LEU A 4 -5.82 -15.08 3.83
CA LEU A 4 -5.70 -14.04 2.82
C LEU A 4 -6.76 -14.23 1.72
N GLU A 5 -7.18 -13.14 1.11
CA GLU A 5 -8.13 -13.20 0.00
C GLU A 5 -7.36 -13.19 -1.31
N ASP A 6 -7.47 -14.27 -2.08
CA ASP A 6 -6.81 -14.40 -3.38
C ASP A 6 -7.47 -13.44 -4.38
N ARG A 7 -6.68 -12.55 -4.99
CA ARG A 7 -7.17 -11.48 -5.86
C ARG A 7 -6.30 -11.36 -7.11
N THR A 8 -6.93 -11.01 -8.22
CA THR A 8 -6.17 -10.61 -9.41
C THR A 8 -5.46 -9.28 -9.14
N GLY A 9 -4.31 -9.05 -9.78
CA GLY A 9 -3.56 -7.81 -9.63
C GLY A 9 -4.41 -6.55 -9.89
N GLN A 10 -5.33 -6.59 -10.87
CA GLN A 10 -6.27 -5.48 -11.14
C GLN A 10 -7.23 -5.21 -9.98
N ALA A 11 -7.76 -6.26 -9.35
CA ALA A 11 -8.63 -6.12 -8.18
C ALA A 11 -7.85 -5.54 -6.99
N LEU A 12 -6.61 -5.97 -6.79
CA LEU A 12 -5.70 -5.42 -5.78
C LEU A 12 -5.41 -3.93 -6.04
N GLN A 13 -5.11 -3.55 -7.29
CA GLN A 13 -4.90 -2.16 -7.68
C GLN A 13 -6.13 -1.29 -7.42
N ALA A 14 -7.33 -1.78 -7.74
CA ALA A 14 -8.58 -1.07 -7.50
C ALA A 14 -8.85 -0.88 -6.00
N LEU A 15 -8.59 -1.91 -5.19
CA LEU A 15 -8.68 -1.84 -3.73
C LEU A 15 -7.71 -0.82 -3.15
N VAL A 16 -6.44 -0.89 -3.55
CA VAL A 16 -5.38 0.01 -3.09
C VAL A 16 -5.71 1.45 -3.47
N SER A 17 -6.09 1.70 -4.72
CA SER A 17 -6.50 3.03 -5.18
C SER A 17 -7.68 3.58 -4.36
N ARG A 18 -8.67 2.72 -4.04
CA ARG A 18 -9.84 3.10 -3.25
C ARG A 18 -9.48 3.42 -1.80
N THR A 19 -8.65 2.60 -1.17
CA THR A 19 -8.24 2.79 0.24
C THR A 19 -7.34 4.01 0.40
N MET A 20 -6.41 4.24 -0.55
CA MET A 20 -5.57 5.44 -0.58
C MET A 20 -6.40 6.71 -0.73
N ARG A 21 -7.36 6.75 -1.66
CA ARG A 21 -8.29 7.89 -1.81
C ARG A 21 -9.07 8.18 -0.53
N LYS A 22 -9.57 7.14 0.16
CA LYS A 22 -10.27 7.31 1.45
C LYS A 22 -9.38 7.93 2.53
N GLN A 23 -8.08 7.65 2.52
CA GLN A 23 -7.10 8.20 3.45
C GLN A 23 -6.41 9.47 2.93
N LYS A 24 -6.88 10.03 1.79
CA LYS A 24 -6.25 11.18 1.11
C LYS A 24 -4.75 10.97 0.81
N LEU A 25 -4.34 9.72 0.64
CA LEU A 25 -3.00 9.34 0.23
C LEU A 25 -2.88 9.38 -1.29
N VAL A 26 -1.73 9.83 -1.78
CA VAL A 26 -1.42 9.89 -3.21
C VAL A 26 -0.25 8.95 -3.49
N ALA A 27 -0.48 7.95 -4.33
CA ALA A 27 0.62 7.15 -4.88
C ALA A 27 1.29 7.96 -5.99
N GLN A 28 2.61 8.07 -5.92
CA GLN A 28 3.40 8.58 -7.04
C GLN A 28 3.38 7.59 -8.20
N ARG A 29 3.43 6.30 -7.85
CA ARG A 29 3.42 5.22 -8.82
C ARG A 29 2.72 4.00 -8.24
N MET A 30 1.98 3.32 -9.09
CA MET A 30 1.50 1.96 -8.86
C MET A 30 1.87 1.13 -10.06
N ASN A 31 2.50 -0.01 -9.84
CA ASN A 31 2.88 -0.93 -10.90
C ASN A 31 2.40 -2.34 -10.56
N LEU A 32 1.74 -2.98 -11.50
CA LEU A 32 1.43 -4.41 -11.40
C LEU A 32 2.68 -5.20 -11.78
N ASP A 33 3.04 -6.13 -10.91
CA ASP A 33 4.19 -7.00 -11.08
C ASP A 33 3.68 -8.44 -11.29
N GLY A 34 3.60 -8.84 -12.57
CA GLY A 34 2.96 -10.09 -12.96
C GLY A 34 1.45 -10.09 -12.72
N ASP A 35 0.91 -11.24 -12.30
CA ASP A 35 -0.54 -11.49 -12.27
C ASP A 35 -1.20 -11.19 -10.91
N SER A 36 -0.43 -11.17 -9.82
CA SER A 36 -0.99 -11.02 -8.45
C SER A 36 -0.38 -9.87 -7.65
N ARG A 37 0.86 -9.43 -7.96
CA ARG A 37 1.55 -8.46 -7.10
C ARG A 37 1.34 -7.01 -7.53
N LEU A 38 1.27 -6.13 -6.55
CA LEU A 38 1.19 -4.68 -6.77
C LEU A 38 2.31 -3.96 -6.01
N GLN A 39 3.13 -3.22 -6.73
CA GLN A 39 4.11 -2.31 -6.18
C GLN A 39 3.54 -0.89 -6.10
N VAL A 40 3.68 -0.25 -4.94
CA VAL A 40 3.15 1.09 -4.65
C VAL A 40 4.28 1.95 -4.12
N TRP A 41 4.44 3.14 -4.70
CA TRP A 41 5.37 4.17 -4.24
C TRP A 41 4.58 5.36 -3.73
N VAL A 42 4.85 5.74 -2.50
CA VAL A 42 4.28 6.91 -1.84
C VAL A 42 5.45 7.79 -1.43
N GLU A 43 5.35 9.08 -1.73
CA GLU A 43 6.39 10.03 -1.37
C GLU A 43 5.81 11.17 -0.55
N ASN A 44 6.66 11.82 0.23
CA ASN A 44 6.33 13.02 1.00
C ASN A 44 5.01 12.87 1.78
N THR A 45 4.88 11.76 2.51
CA THR A 45 3.65 11.44 3.25
C THR A 45 3.96 11.23 4.72
N SER A 46 3.04 11.64 5.59
CA SER A 46 3.19 11.42 7.02
C SER A 46 3.19 9.93 7.36
N TYR A 47 4.15 9.49 8.18
CA TYR A 47 4.20 8.12 8.69
C TYR A 47 2.88 7.72 9.40
N ALA A 48 2.23 8.66 10.09
CA ALA A 48 0.96 8.42 10.77
C ALA A 48 -0.18 8.09 9.79
N GLU A 49 -0.26 8.79 8.66
CA GLU A 49 -1.27 8.53 7.62
C GLU A 49 -1.02 7.19 6.92
N ILE A 50 0.25 6.86 6.68
CA ILE A 50 0.62 5.53 6.15
C ILE A 50 0.20 4.43 7.13
N GLY A 51 0.47 4.59 8.42
CA GLY A 51 0.07 3.61 9.44
C GLY A 51 -1.43 3.34 9.45
N LYS A 52 -2.26 4.39 9.34
CA LYS A 52 -3.72 4.25 9.23
C LYS A 52 -4.13 3.46 7.98
N TRP A 53 -3.47 3.72 6.85
CA TRP A 53 -3.74 3.02 5.60
C TRP A 53 -3.32 1.54 5.66
N LEU A 54 -2.15 1.23 6.22
CA LEU A 54 -1.70 -0.15 6.41
C LEU A 54 -2.68 -0.95 7.30
N ALA A 55 -3.25 -0.32 8.33
CA ALA A 55 -4.27 -0.95 9.16
C ALA A 55 -5.57 -1.28 8.39
N ILE A 56 -5.91 -0.49 7.36
CA ILE A 56 -7.04 -0.78 6.47
C ILE A 56 -6.71 -1.96 5.55
N LEU A 57 -5.51 -1.97 4.94
CA LEU A 57 -5.07 -3.09 4.12
C LEU A 57 -5.06 -4.42 4.90
N ALA A 58 -4.64 -4.39 6.16
CA ALA A 58 -4.68 -5.56 7.04
C ALA A 58 -6.12 -6.04 7.30
N LYS A 59 -7.09 -5.13 7.42
CA LYS A 59 -8.52 -5.49 7.54
C LYS A 59 -9.09 -6.08 6.26
N ASP A 60 -8.66 -5.55 5.11
CA ASP A 60 -9.01 -6.06 3.78
C ASP A 60 -8.19 -7.31 3.36
N ARG A 61 -7.42 -7.88 4.30
CA ARG A 61 -6.63 -9.12 4.19
C ARG A 61 -5.63 -9.14 3.04
N VAL A 62 -5.05 -7.98 2.75
CA VAL A 62 -3.98 -7.84 1.77
C VAL A 62 -2.65 -8.25 2.42
N ALA A 63 -1.86 -9.10 1.75
CA ALA A 63 -0.52 -9.43 2.22
C ALA A 63 0.47 -8.34 1.83
N ILE A 64 1.38 -8.03 2.74
CA ILE A 64 2.53 -7.16 2.48
C ILE A 64 3.72 -8.08 2.27
N TYR A 65 4.18 -8.19 1.02
CA TYR A 65 5.34 -8.98 0.67
C TYR A 65 6.64 -8.26 1.04
N SER A 66 6.70 -6.96 0.80
CA SER A 66 7.82 -6.13 1.22
C SER A 66 7.37 -4.71 1.52
N VAL A 67 8.02 -4.09 2.51
CA VAL A 67 7.84 -2.67 2.82
C VAL A 67 9.19 -2.04 3.08
N GLN A 68 9.41 -0.86 2.52
CA GLN A 68 10.61 -0.07 2.72
C GLN A 68 10.18 1.36 3.03
N PHE A 69 10.77 1.93 4.07
CA PHE A 69 10.58 3.33 4.46
C PHE A 69 11.90 4.07 4.31
N ALA A 70 11.86 5.25 3.70
CA ALA A 70 12.95 6.20 3.71
C ALA A 70 12.48 7.46 4.44
N SER A 71 13.20 7.83 5.51
CA SER A 71 12.93 9.07 6.23
C SER A 71 13.37 10.25 5.39
N ARG A 72 12.50 11.26 5.23
CA ARG A 72 12.87 12.54 4.61
C ARG A 72 13.10 13.62 5.67
N GLU A 73 12.02 13.95 6.37
CA GLU A 73 11.97 14.99 7.40
C GLU A 73 11.24 14.42 8.63
N LEU A 74 11.23 15.16 9.74
CA LEU A 74 10.57 14.72 10.97
C LEU A 74 9.09 14.41 10.71
N GLY A 75 8.75 13.11 10.76
CA GLY A 75 7.38 12.61 10.57
C GLY A 75 6.97 12.37 9.12
N MET A 76 7.81 12.70 8.13
CA MET A 76 7.54 12.54 6.70
C MET A 76 8.45 11.48 6.09
N VAL A 77 7.85 10.53 5.38
CA VAL A 77 8.56 9.38 4.80
C VAL A 77 8.17 9.16 3.35
N ASP A 78 9.11 8.59 2.62
CA ASP A 78 8.83 7.88 1.38
C ASP A 78 8.66 6.40 1.70
N MET A 79 7.70 5.76 1.06
CA MET A 79 7.40 4.36 1.25
C MET A 79 7.35 3.65 -0.10
N ARG A 80 7.94 2.46 -0.13
CA ARG A 80 7.79 1.50 -1.22
C ARG A 80 7.20 0.23 -0.65
N LEU A 81 6.12 -0.23 -1.25
CA LEU A 81 5.34 -1.35 -0.75
C LEU A 81 5.08 -2.33 -1.89
N THR A 82 5.28 -3.62 -1.64
CA THR A 82 4.82 -4.69 -2.53
C THR A 82 3.73 -5.47 -1.82
N LEU A 83 2.58 -5.57 -2.49
CA LEU A 83 1.36 -6.21 -2.01
C LEU A 83 1.05 -7.45 -2.85
N ASP A 84 0.38 -8.42 -2.22
CA ASP A 84 -0.18 -9.64 -2.83
C ASP A 84 -1.58 -9.88 -2.22
#